data_AF-A0A3A0E5T7-F1
#
_entry.id   AF-A0A3A0E5T7-F1
#
_cell.length_a   1.000
_cell.length_b   1.000
_cell.length_c   1.000
_cell.angle_alpha   90.00
_cell.angle_beta   90.00
_cell.angle_gamma   90.00
#
_symmetry.space_group_name_H-M   'P 1'
#
loop_
_entity.id
_entity.type
_entity.pdbx_description
1 polymer ?
#
loop_
_entity_poly.entity_id
_entity_poly.type
_entity_poly.pdbx_seq_one_letter_code
_entity_poly.pdbx_strand_id
1 'polypeptide(L)'
;MALGESLVFYVLIGLAVAAAVALAGDDQRHTMSHVENRRGRAFAVIAAVFFWPLFVPILLARTAPGSQSAPSAETGPNAEPDDALARRIALVDAELVAALASLDGWAEGAIARERVRINELRAAWRAQAQRIRDIDRVLAAVADEPTAANEDEGDASVETASRVAQSTRARRENFARLRRVRDRAERDLAATLESVRALVSMIHLAKFTGEPASRADELVTQIAAAVEGLSEVAAWNALPAGQLTI
;
A
#
# COMPACT_ATOMS: atom_id res chain seq x y z
N MET A 1 -29.20 -14.05 38.31
CA MET A 1 -28.82 -12.62 38.46
C MET A 1 -27.54 -12.22 37.72
N ALA A 2 -26.70 -13.15 37.23
CA ALA A 2 -25.43 -12.80 36.56
C ALA A 2 -25.53 -12.20 35.14
N LEU A 3 -26.66 -12.39 34.43
CA LEU A 3 -26.82 -11.88 33.05
C LEU A 3 -27.13 -10.38 32.99
N GLY A 4 -27.80 -9.83 34.00
CA GLY A 4 -28.11 -8.40 34.04
C GLY A 4 -26.86 -7.57 34.31
N GLU A 5 -25.98 -8.06 35.18
CA GLU A 5 -24.74 -7.38 35.57
C GLU A 5 -23.71 -7.37 34.43
N SER A 6 -23.52 -8.50 33.73
CA SER A 6 -22.63 -8.55 32.56
C SER A 6 -23.13 -7.69 31.39
N LEU A 7 -24.44 -7.55 31.22
CA LEU A 7 -25.03 -6.68 30.20
C LEU A 7 -24.69 -5.21 30.47
N VAL A 8 -24.76 -4.76 31.74
CA VAL A 8 -24.43 -3.38 32.12
C VAL A 8 -22.97 -3.07 31.84
N PHE A 9 -22.05 -3.98 32.19
CA PHE A 9 -20.62 -3.80 31.88
C PHE A 9 -20.35 -3.74 30.38
N TYR A 10 -21.02 -4.59 29.58
CA TYR A 10 -20.85 -4.59 28.13
C TYR A 10 -21.31 -3.26 27.49
N VAL A 11 -22.44 -2.73 27.95
CA VAL A 11 -22.97 -1.44 27.47
C VAL A 11 -22.07 -0.27 27.89
N LEU A 12 -21.55 -0.28 29.13
CA LEU A 12 -20.64 0.77 29.60
C LEU A 12 -19.32 0.79 28.81
N ILE A 13 -18.74 -0.38 28.54
CA ILE A 13 -17.51 -0.49 27.73
C ILE A 13 -17.77 -0.03 26.30
N GLY A 14 -18.88 -0.47 25.69
CA GLY A 14 -19.28 -0.01 24.35
C GLY A 14 -19.48 1.49 24.27
N LEU A 15 -20.07 2.11 25.30
CA LEU A 15 -20.26 3.56 25.39
C LEU A 15 -18.92 4.31 25.48
N ALA A 16 -17.97 3.80 26.29
CA ALA A 16 -16.64 4.39 26.42
C ALA A 16 -15.86 4.34 25.09
N VAL A 17 -15.92 3.21 24.36
CA VAL A 17 -15.29 3.06 23.05
C VAL A 17 -15.94 4.00 22.02
N ALA A 18 -17.27 4.11 22.00
CA ALA A 18 -17.98 5.02 21.12
C ALA A 18 -17.61 6.49 21.35
N ALA A 19 -17.45 6.90 22.61
CA ALA A 19 -16.98 8.24 22.97
C ALA A 19 -15.55 8.50 22.48
N ALA A 20 -14.63 7.52 22.64
CA ALA A 20 -13.26 7.64 22.16
C ALA A 20 -13.19 7.78 20.62
N VAL A 21 -14.00 7.02 19.88
CA VAL A 21 -14.09 7.12 18.41
C VAL A 21 -14.64 8.48 17.97
N ALA A 22 -15.66 9.00 18.66
CA ALA A 22 -16.23 10.31 18.36
C ALA A 22 -15.20 11.44 18.56
N LEU A 23 -14.41 11.37 19.64
CA LEU A 23 -13.36 12.36 19.94
C LEU A 23 -12.16 12.26 18.99
N ALA A 24 -11.74 11.05 18.61
CA ALA A 24 -10.64 10.85 17.67
C ALA A 24 -10.95 11.35 16.23
N GLY A 25 -12.24 11.41 15.87
CA GLY A 25 -12.67 11.95 14.58
C GLY A 25 -12.57 13.47 14.47
N ASP A 26 -12.40 14.19 15.57
CA ASP A 26 -12.42 15.65 15.61
C ASP A 26 -11.09 16.31 15.25
N ASP A 27 -9.98 15.57 15.36
CA ASP A 27 -8.65 16.08 14.95
C ASP A 27 -8.46 16.11 13.42
N GLN A 28 -9.23 15.29 12.69
CA GLN A 28 -9.15 15.20 11.23
C GLN A 28 -10.00 16.27 10.51
N ARG A 29 -10.36 17.36 11.21
CA ARG A 29 -11.34 18.37 10.78
C ARG A 29 -10.80 19.47 9.85
N HIS A 30 -9.50 19.52 9.55
CA HIS A 30 -8.96 20.64 8.76
C HIS A 30 -8.93 20.46 7.23
N THR A 31 -9.29 19.29 6.70
CA THR A 31 -9.22 19.04 5.25
C THR A 31 -10.41 18.20 4.76
N MET A 32 -11.29 18.83 3.98
CA MET A 32 -12.36 18.25 3.13
C MET A 32 -13.82 18.18 3.64
N SER A 33 -14.66 18.80 2.80
CA SER A 33 -16.13 18.71 2.58
C SER A 33 -17.04 18.17 3.70
N HIS A 34 -17.82 19.10 4.25
CA HIS A 34 -18.60 18.96 5.48
C HIS A 34 -19.92 18.15 5.42
N VAL A 35 -20.36 17.64 4.26
CA VAL A 35 -21.76 17.19 4.09
C VAL A 35 -21.93 15.67 3.98
N GLU A 36 -21.07 14.94 3.27
CA GLU A 36 -21.20 13.47 3.13
C GLU A 36 -20.74 12.69 4.37
N ASN A 37 -19.89 13.28 5.20
CA ASN A 37 -19.21 12.57 6.29
C ASN A 37 -20.08 12.36 7.56
N ARG A 38 -21.26 13.00 7.66
CA ARG A 38 -22.16 12.84 8.83
C ARG A 38 -22.81 11.45 8.90
N ARG A 39 -23.22 10.88 7.77
CA ARG A 39 -23.88 9.57 7.73
C ARG A 39 -22.90 8.44 8.03
N GLY A 40 -21.67 8.53 7.51
CA GLY A 40 -20.60 7.57 7.81
C GLY A 40 -20.23 7.56 9.30
N ARG A 41 -20.19 8.75 9.94
CA ARG A 41 -19.93 8.85 11.39
C ARG A 41 -21.03 8.23 12.24
N ALA A 42 -22.29 8.49 11.94
CA ALA A 42 -23.40 7.92 12.71
C ALA A 42 -23.38 6.39 12.65
N PHE A 43 -23.12 5.83 11.47
CA PHE A 43 -22.97 4.39 11.29
C PHE A 43 -21.78 3.82 12.06
N ALA A 44 -20.61 4.46 11.99
CA ALA A 44 -19.42 4.02 12.71
C ALA A 44 -19.60 4.03 14.23
N VAL A 45 -20.27 5.06 14.78
CA VAL A 45 -20.57 5.15 16.22
C VAL A 45 -21.51 4.04 16.66
N ILE A 46 -22.58 3.78 15.90
CA ILE A 46 -23.53 2.70 16.21
C ILE A 46 -22.82 1.35 16.11
N ALA A 47 -22.04 1.11 15.06
CA ALA A 47 -21.29 -0.13 14.88
C ALA A 47 -20.27 -0.35 16.01
N ALA A 48 -19.58 0.69 16.46
CA ALA A 48 -18.60 0.59 17.56
C ALA A 48 -19.24 0.17 18.89
N VAL A 49 -20.51 0.50 19.16
CA VAL A 49 -21.22 0.06 20.36
C VAL A 49 -21.49 -1.45 20.33
N PHE A 50 -21.95 -1.97 19.19
CA PHE A 50 -22.28 -3.40 19.05
C PHE A 50 -21.08 -4.30 18.78
N PHE A 51 -20.01 -3.77 18.17
CA PHE A 51 -18.84 -4.52 17.73
C PHE A 51 -17.55 -4.06 18.42
N TRP A 52 -17.64 -3.54 19.65
CA TRP A 52 -16.48 -3.00 20.39
C TRP A 52 -15.27 -3.96 20.49
N PRO A 53 -15.40 -5.30 20.62
CA PRO A 53 -14.23 -6.18 20.72
C PRO A 53 -13.36 -6.15 19.47
N LEU A 54 -13.97 -5.88 18.30
CA LEU A 54 -13.28 -5.79 17.02
C LEU A 54 -12.61 -4.42 16.83
N PHE A 55 -13.15 -3.37 17.46
CA PHE A 55 -12.63 -2.00 17.38
C PHE A 55 -11.46 -1.72 18.33
N VAL A 56 -11.38 -2.41 19.49
CA VAL A 56 -10.28 -2.24 20.46
C VAL A 56 -8.89 -2.43 19.84
N PRO A 57 -8.57 -3.53 19.12
CA PRO A 57 -7.23 -3.69 18.54
C PRO A 57 -6.91 -2.65 17.46
N ILE A 58 -7.91 -2.18 16.71
CA ILE A 58 -7.75 -1.14 15.68
C ILE A 58 -7.42 0.21 16.32
N LEU A 59 -8.10 0.55 17.42
CA LEU A 59 -7.84 1.79 18.15
C LEU A 59 -6.46 1.76 18.81
N LEU A 60 -6.07 0.62 19.40
CA LEU A 60 -4.74 0.44 19.99
C LEU A 60 -3.61 0.55 18.95
N ALA A 61 -3.81 -0.01 17.76
CA ALA A 61 -2.86 0.10 16.65
C ALA A 61 -2.66 1.56 16.18
N ARG A 62 -3.69 2.39 16.29
CA ARG A 62 -3.66 3.80 15.89
C ARG A 62 -3.03 4.71 16.93
N THR A 63 -3.09 4.35 18.22
CA THR A 63 -2.48 5.11 19.32
C THR A 63 -0.99 4.83 19.54
N ALA A 64 -0.31 4.07 18.68
CA ALA A 64 1.15 3.95 18.75
C ALA A 64 1.80 5.34 18.68
N PRO A 65 2.44 5.83 19.75
CA PRO A 65 3.02 7.17 19.80
C PRO A 65 4.36 7.14 19.05
N GLY A 66 4.32 7.33 17.73
CA GLY A 66 5.54 7.28 16.93
C GLY A 66 5.47 7.89 15.53
N SER A 67 4.35 8.52 15.12
CA SER A 67 4.26 9.13 13.79
C SER A 67 3.40 10.40 13.77
N GLN A 68 3.57 11.26 14.77
CA GLN A 68 3.25 12.67 14.58
C GLN A 68 4.40 13.29 13.77
N SER A 69 4.19 13.36 12.46
CA SER A 69 4.96 14.18 11.54
C SER A 69 4.87 15.64 11.98
N ALA A 70 5.94 16.15 12.59
CA ALA A 70 6.21 17.58 12.58
C ALA A 70 6.45 18.01 11.11
N PRO A 71 5.90 19.14 10.65
CA PRO A 71 6.27 19.72 9.37
C PRO A 71 7.65 20.38 9.52
N SER A 72 8.71 19.58 9.46
CA SER A 72 10.06 20.10 9.26
C SER A 72 10.16 20.59 7.82
N ALA A 73 9.94 21.88 7.66
CA ALA A 73 10.43 22.66 6.54
C ALA A 73 11.97 22.72 6.64
N GLU A 74 12.63 21.64 6.24
CA GLU A 74 14.04 21.66 5.90
C GLU A 74 14.18 21.36 4.41
N THR A 75 14.21 22.45 3.64
CA THR A 75 14.73 22.47 2.28
C THR A 75 16.24 22.21 2.34
N GLY A 76 16.62 20.95 2.53
CA GLY A 76 17.95 20.45 2.25
C GLY A 76 18.04 20.03 0.77
N PRO A 77 19.12 20.36 0.04
CA PRO A 77 19.36 19.88 -1.31
C PRO A 77 19.91 18.44 -1.25
N ASN A 78 19.15 17.54 -0.62
CA ASN A 78 19.37 16.11 -0.74
C ASN A 78 18.23 15.60 -1.61
N ALA A 79 18.36 15.87 -2.92
CA ALA A 79 17.46 15.29 -3.90
C ALA A 79 17.53 13.77 -3.74
N GLU A 80 16.48 13.18 -3.19
CA GLU A 80 16.32 11.73 -3.05
C GLU A 80 16.76 11.06 -4.36
N PRO A 81 17.71 10.11 -4.32
CA PRO A 81 18.17 9.42 -5.53
C PRO A 81 17.09 8.62 -6.27
N ASP A 82 15.84 8.54 -5.81
CA ASP A 82 14.97 7.40 -6.12
C ASP A 82 13.56 7.70 -6.69
N ASP A 83 13.31 8.92 -7.18
CA ASP A 83 12.04 9.23 -7.85
C ASP A 83 12.02 8.84 -9.35
N ALA A 84 12.97 8.02 -9.81
CA ALA A 84 12.96 7.47 -11.17
C ALA A 84 11.71 6.59 -11.43
N LEU A 85 11.37 5.71 -10.49
CA LEU A 85 10.20 4.83 -10.60
C LEU A 85 8.90 5.62 -10.58
N ALA A 86 8.80 6.61 -9.69
CA ALA A 86 7.63 7.48 -9.58
C ALA A 86 7.40 8.28 -10.87
N ARG A 87 8.47 8.83 -11.45
CA ARG A 87 8.42 9.51 -12.75
C ARG A 87 7.98 8.57 -13.87
N ARG A 88 8.47 7.32 -13.88
CA ARG A 88 8.06 6.33 -14.88
C ARG A 88 6.58 5.98 -14.76
N ILE A 89 6.07 5.79 -13.55
CA ILE A 89 4.63 5.58 -13.31
C ILE A 89 3.83 6.78 -13.78
N ALA A 90 4.23 8.00 -13.40
CA ALA A 90 3.51 9.22 -13.78
C ALA A 90 3.48 9.43 -15.31
N LEU A 91 4.57 9.09 -16.01
CA LEU A 91 4.64 9.16 -17.47
C LEU A 91 3.67 8.18 -18.12
N VAL A 92 3.72 6.90 -17.74
CA VAL A 92 2.82 5.86 -18.30
C VAL A 92 1.36 6.16 -17.95
N ASP A 93 1.10 6.69 -16.75
CA ASP A 93 -0.22 7.12 -16.33
C ASP A 93 -0.76 8.26 -17.20
N ALA A 94 0.07 9.26 -17.49
CA ALA A 94 -0.29 10.36 -18.39
C ALA A 94 -0.51 9.88 -19.83
N GLU A 95 0.35 8.99 -20.35
CA GLU A 95 0.19 8.37 -21.67
C GLU A 95 -1.12 7.57 -21.75
N LEU A 96 -1.45 6.78 -20.73
CA LEU A 96 -2.70 6.02 -20.65
C LEU A 96 -3.92 6.94 -20.62
N VAL A 97 -3.91 7.99 -19.78
CA VAL A 97 -5.02 8.95 -19.71
C VAL A 97 -5.21 9.67 -21.04
N ALA A 98 -4.13 10.10 -21.69
CA ALA A 98 -4.19 10.74 -23.01
C ALA A 98 -4.75 9.79 -24.08
N ALA A 99 -4.32 8.52 -24.07
CA ALA A 99 -4.82 7.50 -24.98
C ALA A 99 -6.32 7.25 -24.78
N LEU A 100 -6.76 7.11 -23.52
CA LEU A 100 -8.17 6.90 -23.18
C LEU A 100 -9.04 8.11 -23.55
N ALA A 101 -8.60 9.33 -23.26
CA ALA A 101 -9.30 10.54 -23.69
C ALA A 101 -9.40 10.65 -25.22
N SER A 102 -8.40 10.12 -25.94
CA SER A 102 -8.46 10.08 -27.40
C SER A 102 -9.55 9.14 -27.94
N LEU A 103 -10.09 8.25 -27.11
CA LEU A 103 -11.17 7.33 -27.48
C LEU A 103 -12.57 7.86 -27.14
N ASP A 104 -12.66 9.03 -26.49
CA ASP A 104 -13.94 9.70 -26.24
C ASP A 104 -14.68 9.94 -27.57
N GLY A 105 -15.95 9.52 -27.62
CA GLY A 105 -16.78 9.53 -28.82
C GLY A 105 -16.62 8.35 -29.79
N TRP A 106 -15.57 7.53 -29.66
CA TRP A 106 -15.39 6.29 -30.45
C TRP A 106 -15.77 5.04 -29.66
N ALA A 107 -15.40 4.97 -28.38
CA ALA A 107 -15.60 3.80 -27.52
C ALA A 107 -16.09 4.17 -26.11
N GLU A 108 -16.89 5.24 -26.00
CA GLU A 108 -17.33 5.81 -24.72
C GLU A 108 -18.00 4.76 -23.79
N GLY A 109 -18.84 3.90 -24.35
CA GLY A 109 -19.50 2.83 -23.59
C GLY A 109 -18.56 1.77 -23.03
N ALA A 110 -17.46 1.48 -23.74
CA ALA A 110 -16.42 0.54 -23.30
C ALA A 110 -15.60 1.14 -22.16
N ILE A 111 -15.15 2.38 -22.34
CA ILE A 111 -14.30 3.09 -21.37
C ILE A 111 -15.07 3.35 -20.08
N ALA A 112 -16.35 3.71 -20.17
CA ALA A 112 -17.18 3.96 -19.00
C ALA A 112 -17.28 2.73 -18.07
N ARG A 113 -17.36 1.52 -18.64
CA ARG A 113 -17.37 0.27 -17.86
C ARG A 113 -16.04 0.01 -17.17
N GLU A 114 -14.93 0.31 -17.83
CA GLU A 114 -13.59 -0.10 -17.40
C GLU A 114 -12.82 0.99 -16.63
N ARG A 115 -13.38 2.19 -16.55
CA ARG A 115 -12.80 3.32 -15.81
C ARG A 115 -12.52 2.99 -14.34
N VAL A 116 -13.38 2.19 -13.71
CA VAL A 116 -13.18 1.73 -12.32
C VAL A 116 -11.92 0.86 -12.24
N ARG A 117 -11.80 -0.15 -13.09
CA ARG A 117 -10.64 -1.05 -13.13
C ARG A 117 -9.33 -0.32 -13.44
N ILE A 118 -9.37 0.65 -14.35
CA ILE A 118 -8.19 1.50 -14.65
C ILE A 118 -7.76 2.30 -13.42
N ASN A 119 -8.70 2.84 -12.64
CA ASN A 119 -8.37 3.55 -11.41
C ASN A 119 -7.81 2.61 -10.33
N GLU A 120 -8.34 1.39 -10.23
CA GLU A 120 -7.81 0.35 -9.35
C GLU A 120 -6.38 -0.04 -9.72
N LEU A 121 -6.10 -0.22 -11.02
CA LEU A 121 -4.74 -0.46 -11.53
C LEU A 121 -3.78 0.66 -11.12
N ARG A 122 -4.18 1.92 -11.32
CA ARG A 122 -3.35 3.07 -10.93
C ARG A 122 -3.10 3.12 -9.43
N ALA A 123 -4.10 2.77 -8.62
CA ALA A 123 -3.95 2.66 -7.18
C ALA A 123 -2.97 1.53 -6.80
N ALA A 124 -3.08 0.37 -7.46
CA ALA A 124 -2.20 -0.77 -7.25
C ALA A 124 -0.73 -0.44 -7.59
N TRP A 125 -0.46 0.25 -8.71
CA TRP A 125 0.90 0.70 -9.04
C TRP A 125 1.50 1.62 -7.99
N ARG A 126 0.72 2.59 -7.50
CA ARG A 126 1.18 3.51 -6.44
C ARG A 126 1.46 2.75 -5.14
N ALA A 127 0.59 1.80 -4.78
CA ALA A 127 0.80 0.95 -3.61
C ALA A 127 2.05 0.06 -3.74
N GLN A 128 2.31 -0.51 -4.91
CA GLN A 128 3.50 -1.32 -5.17
C GLN A 128 4.78 -0.48 -5.14
N ALA A 129 4.78 0.70 -5.76
CA ALA A 129 5.89 1.63 -5.69
C ALA A 129 6.17 2.08 -4.25
N GLN A 130 5.12 2.36 -3.48
CA GLN A 130 5.26 2.70 -2.06
C GLN A 130 5.90 1.56 -1.26
N ARG A 131 5.48 0.31 -1.50
CA ARG A 131 6.07 -0.87 -0.86
C ARG A 131 7.55 -1.03 -1.20
N ILE A 132 7.94 -0.79 -2.45
CA ILE A 132 9.35 -0.83 -2.86
C ILE A 132 10.16 0.20 -2.07
N ARG A 133 9.67 1.45 -1.97
CA ARG A 133 10.31 2.49 -1.15
C ARG A 133 10.39 2.13 0.33
N ASP A 134 9.37 1.47 0.86
CA ASP A 134 9.38 1.02 2.26
C ASP A 134 10.49 -0.04 2.46
N ILE A 135 10.67 -0.96 1.52
CA ILE A 135 11.78 -1.93 1.55
C ILE A 135 13.13 -1.23 1.41
N ASP A 136 13.26 -0.27 0.48
CA ASP A 136 14.50 0.49 0.29
C ASP A 136 14.87 1.29 1.54
N ARG A 137 13.89 1.89 2.24
CA ARG A 137 14.10 2.54 3.54
C ARG A 137 14.61 1.57 4.62
N VAL A 138 14.05 0.37 4.71
CA VAL A 138 14.53 -0.66 5.66
C VAL A 138 15.94 -1.12 5.30
N LEU A 139 16.25 -1.28 4.02
CA LEU A 139 17.57 -1.67 3.56
C LEU A 139 18.62 -0.57 3.81
N ALA A 140 18.26 0.69 3.63
CA ALA A 140 19.11 1.84 3.90
C ALA A 140 19.38 1.99 5.41
N ALA A 141 18.32 1.94 6.24
CA ALA A 141 18.45 2.05 7.70
C ALA A 141 19.41 1.01 8.30
N VAL A 142 19.43 -0.18 7.71
CA VAL A 142 20.32 -1.28 8.13
C VAL A 142 21.73 -1.10 7.58
N ALA A 143 21.87 -0.61 6.36
CA ALA A 143 23.19 -0.32 5.79
C ALA A 143 23.94 0.74 6.62
N ASP A 144 23.17 1.66 7.21
CA ASP A 144 23.68 2.73 8.08
C ASP A 144 23.86 2.31 9.54
N GLU A 145 23.38 1.11 9.97
CA GLU A 145 23.67 0.62 11.32
C GLU A 145 25.19 0.47 11.45
N PRO A 146 25.85 1.27 12.31
CA PRO A 146 27.26 1.11 12.54
C PRO A 146 27.44 -0.31 13.05
N THR A 147 28.18 -1.12 12.29
CA THR A 147 28.55 -2.46 12.74
C THR A 147 29.26 -2.23 14.07
N ALA A 148 28.63 -2.64 15.17
CA ALA A 148 29.12 -2.46 16.54
C ALA A 148 30.37 -3.33 16.75
N ALA A 149 31.41 -3.01 15.97
CA ALA A 149 32.69 -3.67 15.88
C ALA A 149 33.70 -3.06 16.84
N ASN A 150 33.27 -2.13 17.70
CA ASN A 150 34.13 -1.53 18.69
C ASN A 150 33.61 -1.88 20.08
N GLU A 151 34.46 -2.63 20.79
CA GLU A 151 34.72 -2.52 22.22
C GLU A 151 33.78 -3.29 23.15
N ASP A 152 34.04 -4.60 23.32
CA ASP A 152 34.56 -5.10 24.60
C ASP A 152 35.14 -6.51 24.38
N GLU A 153 36.46 -6.63 24.24
CA GLU A 153 37.19 -7.92 24.13
C GLU A 153 37.27 -8.67 25.49
N GLY A 154 36.46 -8.28 26.47
CA GLY A 154 36.42 -8.89 27.80
C GLY A 154 35.55 -10.15 27.87
N ASP A 155 36.19 -11.31 27.71
CA ASP A 155 35.76 -12.62 28.26
C ASP A 155 34.35 -13.12 27.86
N ALA A 156 33.95 -12.93 26.60
CA ALA A 156 32.72 -13.52 26.09
C ALA A 156 32.86 -15.06 25.98
N SER A 157 32.12 -15.80 26.81
CA SER A 157 31.99 -17.26 26.72
C SER A 157 31.72 -17.74 25.28
N VAL A 158 32.30 -18.88 24.91
CA VAL A 158 32.17 -19.54 23.59
C VAL A 158 30.70 -19.68 23.16
N GLU A 159 29.78 -19.87 24.10
CA GLU A 159 28.35 -19.97 23.84
C GLU A 159 27.74 -18.64 23.35
N THR A 160 28.16 -17.51 23.94
CA THR A 160 27.73 -16.16 23.56
C THR A 160 28.23 -15.81 22.16
N ALA A 161 29.48 -16.14 21.86
CA ALA A 161 30.06 -15.93 20.53
C ALA A 161 29.32 -16.73 19.44
N SER A 162 28.95 -17.99 19.73
CA SER A 162 28.16 -18.83 18.83
C SER A 162 26.76 -18.24 18.56
N ARG A 163 26.06 -17.77 19.60
CA ARG A 163 24.73 -17.15 19.48
C ARG A 163 24.77 -15.85 18.68
N VAL A 164 25.77 -15.00 18.89
CA VAL A 164 25.97 -13.75 18.13
C VAL A 164 26.29 -14.06 16.66
N ALA A 165 27.13 -15.05 16.38
CA ALA A 165 27.43 -15.48 15.02
C ALA A 165 26.17 -16.00 14.29
N GLN A 166 25.34 -16.81 14.96
CA GLN A 166 24.09 -17.31 14.40
C GLN A 166 23.10 -16.17 14.11
N SER A 167 22.95 -15.22 15.04
CA SER A 167 22.10 -14.05 14.86
C SER A 167 22.56 -13.18 13.69
N THR A 168 23.87 -12.92 13.58
CA THR A 168 24.47 -12.14 12.49
C THR A 168 24.26 -12.82 11.14
N ARG A 169 24.39 -14.16 11.08
CA ARG A 169 24.12 -14.94 9.87
C ARG A 169 22.65 -14.84 9.47
N ALA A 170 21.72 -15.02 10.40
CA ALA A 170 20.29 -14.91 10.14
C ALA A 170 19.90 -13.52 9.63
N ARG A 171 20.48 -12.45 10.19
CA ARG A 171 20.28 -11.07 9.69
C ARG A 171 20.75 -10.94 8.25
N ARG A 172 21.97 -11.39 7.93
CA ARG A 172 22.51 -11.35 6.55
C ARG A 172 21.63 -12.10 5.55
N GLU A 173 21.15 -13.28 5.92
CA GLU A 173 20.25 -14.09 5.08
C GLU A 173 18.89 -13.40 4.85
N ASN A 174 18.32 -12.79 5.90
CA ASN A 174 17.09 -12.00 5.80
C ASN A 174 17.27 -10.77 4.89
N PHE A 175 18.39 -10.05 4.99
CA PHE A 175 18.69 -8.93 4.10
C PHE A 175 18.85 -9.36 2.64
N ALA A 176 19.53 -10.47 2.38
CA ALA A 176 19.62 -11.04 1.05
C ALA A 176 18.26 -11.45 0.49
N ARG A 177 17.34 -11.93 1.34
CA ARG A 177 15.95 -12.22 0.95
C ARG A 177 15.17 -10.95 0.63
N LEU A 178 15.27 -9.91 1.46
CA LEU A 178 14.59 -8.62 1.24
C LEU A 178 15.03 -7.97 -0.08
N ARG A 179 16.33 -7.95 -0.38
CA ARG A 179 16.85 -7.45 -1.67
C ARG A 179 16.25 -8.19 -2.86
N ARG A 180 16.19 -9.53 -2.79
CA ARG A 180 15.57 -10.34 -3.86
C ARG A 180 14.08 -10.05 -4.04
N VAL A 181 13.35 -9.78 -2.96
CA VAL A 181 11.93 -9.39 -3.03
C VAL A 181 11.79 -8.02 -3.68
N ARG A 182 12.63 -7.05 -3.30
CA ARG A 182 12.67 -5.71 -3.89
C ARG A 182 12.95 -5.76 -5.40
N ASP A 183 14.00 -6.47 -5.82
CA ASP A 183 14.38 -6.58 -7.24
C ASP A 183 13.34 -7.33 -8.08
N ARG A 184 12.59 -8.26 -7.47
CA ARG A 184 11.45 -8.90 -8.14
C ARG A 184 10.30 -7.92 -8.29
N ALA A 185 9.91 -7.25 -7.21
CA ALA A 185 8.81 -6.30 -7.22
C ALA A 185 9.03 -5.15 -8.21
N GLU A 186 10.27 -4.66 -8.33
CA GLU A 186 10.63 -3.63 -9.32
C GLU A 186 10.51 -4.15 -10.76
N ARG A 187 11.03 -5.35 -11.05
CA ARG A 187 10.93 -5.96 -12.39
C ARG A 187 9.50 -6.23 -12.78
N ASP A 188 8.70 -6.74 -11.86
CA ASP A 188 7.28 -7.01 -12.10
C ASP A 188 6.56 -5.70 -12.44
N LEU A 189 6.74 -4.66 -11.62
CA LEU A 189 6.17 -3.33 -11.89
C LEU A 189 6.62 -2.77 -13.24
N ALA A 190 7.91 -2.86 -13.57
CA ALA A 190 8.44 -2.42 -14.85
C ALA A 190 7.82 -3.18 -16.04
N ALA A 191 7.61 -4.49 -15.90
CA ALA A 191 6.94 -5.30 -16.91
C ALA A 191 5.48 -4.89 -17.09
N THR A 192 4.76 -4.59 -16.01
CA THR A 192 3.36 -4.10 -16.09
C THR A 192 3.26 -2.76 -16.82
N LEU A 193 4.19 -1.84 -16.52
CA LEU A 193 4.22 -0.51 -17.16
C LEU A 193 4.53 -0.61 -18.66
N GLU A 194 5.43 -1.52 -19.05
CA GLU A 194 5.74 -1.75 -20.46
C GLU A 194 4.55 -2.37 -21.22
N SER A 195 3.86 -3.33 -20.60
CA SER A 195 2.65 -3.91 -21.18
C SER A 195 1.57 -2.86 -21.41
N VAL A 196 1.34 -1.94 -20.46
CA VAL A 196 0.40 -0.84 -20.64
C VAL A 196 0.83 0.12 -21.75
N ARG A 197 2.12 0.45 -21.85
CA ARG A 197 2.63 1.29 -22.93
C ARG A 197 2.42 0.65 -24.32
N ALA A 198 2.58 -0.67 -24.43
CA ALA A 198 2.28 -1.41 -25.64
C ALA A 198 0.78 -1.31 -25.99
N LEU A 199 -0.10 -1.42 -25.00
CA LEU A 199 -1.55 -1.28 -25.18
C LEU A 199 -1.92 0.14 -25.63
N VAL A 200 -1.34 1.18 -25.02
CA VAL A 200 -1.48 2.58 -25.46
C VAL A 200 -1.08 2.75 -26.92
N SER A 201 0.05 2.14 -27.33
CA SER A 201 0.51 2.19 -28.72
C SER A 201 -0.48 1.50 -29.68
N MET A 202 -1.07 0.37 -29.27
CA MET A 202 -2.10 -0.32 -30.06
C MET A 202 -3.40 0.49 -30.17
N ILE A 203 -3.81 1.19 -29.10
CA ILE A 203 -4.96 2.10 -29.12
C ILE A 203 -4.74 3.21 -30.16
N HIS A 204 -3.57 3.85 -30.13
CA HIS A 204 -3.22 4.89 -31.11
C HIS A 204 -3.21 4.35 -32.54
N LEU A 205 -2.67 3.15 -32.75
CA LEU A 205 -2.65 2.50 -34.05
C LEU A 205 -4.06 2.21 -34.56
N ALA A 206 -4.92 1.59 -33.74
CA ALA A 206 -6.29 1.25 -34.11
C ALA A 206 -7.12 2.48 -34.47
N LYS A 207 -6.92 3.59 -33.73
CA LYS A 207 -7.54 4.87 -34.05
C LYS A 207 -7.06 5.43 -35.39
N PHE A 208 -5.76 5.34 -35.68
CA PHE A 208 -5.19 5.84 -36.93
C PHE A 208 -5.60 5.03 -38.16
N THR A 209 -5.76 3.71 -38.02
CA THR A 209 -6.20 2.82 -39.10
C THR A 209 -7.71 2.84 -39.34
N GLY A 210 -8.49 3.53 -38.49
CA GLY A 210 -9.94 3.60 -38.61
C GLY A 210 -10.63 2.25 -38.38
N GLU A 211 -10.05 1.38 -37.54
CA GLU A 211 -10.66 0.10 -37.23
C GLU A 211 -12.05 0.27 -36.58
N PRO A 212 -12.91 -0.77 -36.59
CA PRO A 212 -14.22 -0.71 -35.96
C PRO A 212 -14.10 -0.56 -34.44
N ALA A 213 -15.03 0.17 -33.81
CA ALA A 213 -15.08 0.39 -32.35
C ALA A 213 -15.14 -0.92 -31.53
N SER A 214 -15.61 -2.02 -32.12
CA SER A 214 -15.56 -3.34 -31.49
C SER A 214 -14.14 -3.83 -31.19
N ARG A 215 -13.14 -3.42 -31.98
CA ARG A 215 -11.73 -3.69 -31.70
C ARG A 215 -11.23 -2.94 -30.47
N ALA A 216 -11.73 -1.72 -30.26
CA ALA A 216 -11.45 -0.94 -29.06
C ALA A 216 -11.89 -1.69 -27.79
N ASP A 217 -13.10 -2.23 -27.83
CA ASP A 217 -13.70 -2.97 -26.70
C ASP A 217 -12.86 -4.24 -26.39
N GLU A 218 -12.36 -4.92 -27.42
CA GLU A 218 -11.45 -6.07 -27.27
C GLU A 218 -10.11 -5.66 -26.65
N LEU A 219 -9.49 -4.57 -27.13
CA LEU A 219 -8.22 -4.06 -26.59
C LEU A 219 -8.37 -3.63 -25.13
N VAL A 220 -9.48 -2.97 -24.77
CA VAL A 220 -9.78 -2.57 -23.40
C VAL A 220 -10.04 -3.80 -22.50
N THR A 221 -10.72 -4.82 -23.01
CA THR A 221 -10.90 -6.08 -22.28
C THR A 221 -9.57 -6.81 -22.06
N GLN A 222 -8.65 -6.77 -23.03
CA GLN A 222 -7.30 -7.30 -22.88
C GLN A 222 -6.49 -6.53 -21.81
N ILE A 223 -6.67 -5.20 -21.70
CA ILE A 223 -6.11 -4.41 -20.58
C ILE A 223 -6.64 -4.96 -19.25
N ALA A 224 -7.95 -5.11 -19.10
CA ALA A 224 -8.54 -5.60 -17.86
C ALA A 224 -8.06 -7.01 -17.50
N ALA A 225 -8.00 -7.93 -18.46
CA ALA A 225 -7.54 -9.30 -18.23
C ALA A 225 -6.05 -9.39 -17.87
N ALA A 226 -5.19 -8.61 -18.54
CA ALA A 226 -3.77 -8.54 -18.20
C ALA A 226 -3.55 -8.01 -16.78
N VAL A 227 -4.38 -7.05 -16.35
CA VAL A 227 -4.35 -6.46 -15.01
C VAL A 227 -4.84 -7.43 -13.94
N GLU A 228 -5.91 -8.17 -14.18
CA GLU A 228 -6.45 -9.17 -13.24
C GLU A 228 -5.40 -10.24 -12.92
N GLY A 229 -4.70 -10.76 -13.95
CA GLY A 229 -3.63 -11.73 -13.76
C GLY A 229 -2.44 -11.21 -12.94
N LEU A 230 -2.19 -9.90 -12.98
CA LEU A 230 -1.14 -9.25 -12.17
C LEU A 230 -1.59 -9.02 -10.72
N SER A 231 -2.88 -8.71 -10.50
CA SER A 231 -3.48 -8.56 -9.18
C SER A 231 -3.46 -9.88 -8.41
N GLU A 232 -3.77 -11.00 -9.07
CA GLU A 232 -3.65 -12.32 -8.46
C GLU A 232 -2.23 -12.59 -7.99
N VAL A 233 -1.22 -12.39 -8.85
CA VAL A 233 0.21 -12.56 -8.49
C VAL A 233 0.64 -11.66 -7.34
N ALA A 234 0.12 -10.43 -7.27
CA ALA A 234 0.36 -9.53 -6.14
C ALA A 234 -0.33 -10.02 -4.85
N ALA A 235 -1.53 -10.59 -4.95
CA ALA A 235 -2.29 -11.12 -3.83
C ALA A 235 -1.63 -12.36 -3.21
N TRP A 236 -1.06 -13.26 -4.01
CA TRP A 236 -0.26 -14.39 -3.51
C TRP A 236 0.94 -13.94 -2.67
N ASN A 237 1.50 -12.75 -2.96
CA ASN A 237 2.62 -12.15 -2.23
C ASN A 237 2.17 -11.33 -1.00
N ALA A 238 0.87 -11.09 -0.81
CA ALA A 238 0.32 -10.36 0.34
C ALA A 238 0.03 -11.27 1.54
N LEU A 239 0.18 -12.59 1.40
CA LEU A 239 0.05 -13.52 2.53
C LEU A 239 1.14 -13.22 3.56
N PRO A 240 0.78 -12.81 4.79
CA PRO A 240 1.75 -12.50 5.82
C PRO A 240 2.53 -13.77 6.16
N ALA A 241 3.84 -13.64 6.27
CA ALA A 241 4.77 -14.71 6.66
C ALA A 241 4.49 -15.32 8.07
N GLY A 242 3.42 -14.90 8.75
CA GLY A 242 2.98 -15.39 10.06
C GLY A 242 2.25 -16.74 10.05
N GLN A 243 2.10 -17.41 8.90
CA GLN A 243 1.60 -18.79 8.83
C GLN A 243 2.71 -19.86 8.73
N LEU A 244 3.99 -19.48 8.89
CA LEU A 244 5.05 -20.43 9.20
C LEU A 244 5.19 -20.51 10.72
N THR A 245 4.27 -21.22 11.36
CA THR A 245 4.46 -21.76 12.70
C THR A 245 5.73 -22.60 12.70
N ILE A 246 6.75 -22.10 13.41
CA ILE A 246 7.88 -22.90 13.91
C ILE A 246 7.36 -23.76 15.06
#